data_AF-A0A965PTU7-F1
#
_entry.id   AF-A0A965PTU7-F1
#
_cell.length_a   1.000
_cell.length_b   1.000
_cell.length_c   1.000
_cell.angle_alpha   90.00
_cell.angle_beta   90.00
_cell.angle_gamma   90.00
#
_symmetry.space_group_name_H-M   'P 1'
#
loop_
_entity.id
_entity.type
_entity.pdbx_description
1 polymer ?
#
loop_
_entity_poly.entity_id
_entity_poly.type
_entity_poly.pdbx_seq_one_letter_code
_entity_poly.pdbx_strand_id
1 'polypeptide(L)'
;MSKKPISLQSLADAGYQQARNNSALEDIARFAMSRISTLGNPDIPRKDQINKEQREELGGGYMTHYSESIKPERLFAIVDGQYVEKTSAELEKLSCEKFKLSVPVAFAISQQMLNDMKTNDNVRYQLIQGLKTDCNAYISNRLGDLIAKATKIYKAQNGIKTERVQALAFGEYEKKIMDEILTRVRNADSRGNDPTANVELTKRRIAAYWSIK
;
A
#
# COMPACT_ATOMS: atom_id res chain seq x y z
N MET A 1 -9.05 -17.95 -9.42
CA MET A 1 -8.72 -19.23 -8.75
C MET A 1 -8.72 -18.98 -7.24
N SER A 2 -9.46 -19.76 -6.44
CA SER A 2 -9.51 -19.59 -4.99
C SER A 2 -8.15 -19.88 -4.36
N LYS A 3 -7.67 -19.01 -3.46
CA LYS A 3 -6.40 -19.15 -2.72
C LYS A 3 -6.35 -20.53 -2.07
N LYS A 4 -5.47 -21.43 -2.54
CA LYS A 4 -5.21 -22.69 -1.83
C LYS A 4 -4.52 -22.30 -0.52
N PRO A 5 -5.13 -22.53 0.65
CA PRO A 5 -4.48 -22.21 1.90
C PRO A 5 -3.21 -23.07 2.02
N ILE A 6 -2.10 -22.45 2.44
CA ILE A 6 -0.92 -23.22 2.83
C ILE A 6 -1.35 -24.02 4.06
N SER A 7 -1.51 -25.33 3.88
CA SER A 7 -1.85 -26.24 4.96
C SER A 7 -0.58 -26.50 5.77
N LEU A 8 -0.42 -25.78 6.88
CA LEU A 8 0.71 -25.93 7.78
C LEU A 8 0.45 -27.09 8.73
N GLN A 9 1.31 -28.10 8.69
CA GLN A 9 1.13 -29.34 9.46
C GLN A 9 1.91 -29.35 10.78
N SER A 10 2.94 -28.52 10.91
CA SER A 10 3.76 -28.40 12.12
C SER A 10 4.56 -27.09 12.16
N LEU A 11 5.21 -26.78 13.29
CA LEU A 11 6.16 -25.66 13.39
C LEU A 11 7.38 -25.85 12.48
N ALA A 12 7.85 -27.09 12.29
CA ALA A 12 8.93 -27.40 11.37
C ALA A 12 8.54 -27.10 9.93
N ASP A 13 7.33 -27.49 9.52
CA ASP A 13 6.79 -27.16 8.20
C ASP A 13 6.62 -25.63 8.03
N ALA A 14 6.08 -24.93 9.04
CA ALA A 14 5.99 -23.47 8.99
C ALA A 14 7.35 -22.78 8.78
N GLY A 15 8.39 -23.22 9.50
CA GLY A 15 9.76 -22.72 9.32
C GLY A 15 10.31 -23.01 7.91
N TYR A 16 10.08 -24.22 7.39
CA TYR A 16 10.48 -24.60 6.04
C TYR A 16 9.78 -23.76 4.96
N GLN A 17 8.45 -23.60 5.04
CA GLN A 17 7.69 -22.78 4.09
C GLN A 17 8.14 -21.31 4.12
N GLN A 18 8.39 -20.76 5.30
CA GLN A 18 8.89 -19.40 5.45
C GLN A 18 10.27 -19.24 4.80
N ALA A 19 11.21 -20.14 5.08
CA ALA A 19 12.55 -20.10 4.50
C ALA A 19 12.48 -20.20 2.96
N ARG A 20 11.71 -21.14 2.43
CA ARG A 20 11.50 -21.31 0.99
C ARG A 20 10.94 -20.06 0.32
N ASN A 21 9.93 -19.43 0.92
CA ASN A 21 9.35 -18.18 0.39
C ASN A 21 10.35 -17.02 0.42
N ASN A 22 11.20 -16.95 1.45
CA ASN A 22 12.25 -15.93 1.52
C ASN A 22 13.37 -16.15 0.48
N SER A 23 13.72 -17.40 0.18
CA SER A 23 14.64 -17.72 -0.93
C SER A 23 14.02 -17.36 -2.28
N ALA A 24 12.76 -17.71 -2.51
CA ALA A 24 12.05 -17.32 -3.74
C ALA A 24 11.99 -15.79 -3.91
N LEU A 25 11.77 -15.03 -2.83
CA LEU A 25 11.81 -13.57 -2.87
C LEU A 25 13.22 -13.04 -3.22
N GLU A 26 14.28 -13.75 -2.82
CA GLU A 26 15.64 -13.40 -3.21
C GLU A 26 15.84 -13.56 -4.72
N ASP A 27 15.40 -14.66 -5.29
CA ASP A 27 15.50 -14.91 -6.74
C ASP A 27 14.70 -13.88 -7.54
N ILE A 28 13.49 -13.56 -7.08
CA ILE A 28 12.67 -12.48 -7.66
C ILE A 28 13.40 -11.14 -7.60
N ALA A 29 14.02 -10.81 -6.45
CA ALA A 29 14.76 -9.57 -6.30
C ALA A 29 15.99 -9.52 -7.24
N ARG A 30 16.72 -10.63 -7.40
CA ARG A 30 17.85 -10.72 -8.34
C ARG A 30 17.41 -10.54 -9.79
N PHE A 31 16.29 -11.17 -10.18
CA PHE A 31 15.71 -10.96 -11.50
C PHE A 31 15.33 -9.49 -11.71
N ALA A 32 14.64 -8.87 -10.75
CA ALA A 32 14.29 -7.45 -10.84
C ALA A 32 15.53 -6.55 -10.94
N MET A 33 16.59 -6.81 -10.16
CA MET A 33 17.86 -6.09 -10.24
C MET A 33 18.54 -6.24 -11.61
N SER A 34 18.41 -7.39 -12.29
CA SER A 34 18.93 -7.57 -13.65
C SER A 34 18.18 -6.76 -14.71
N ARG A 35 16.95 -6.32 -14.41
CA ARG A 35 16.10 -5.49 -15.29
C ARG A 35 16.11 -4.01 -14.88
N ILE A 36 16.40 -3.73 -13.62
CA ILE A 36 16.39 -2.41 -13.00
C ILE A 36 17.74 -2.22 -12.31
N SER A 37 18.72 -1.68 -13.05
CA SER A 37 20.10 -1.54 -12.59
C SER A 37 20.27 -0.67 -11.34
N THR A 38 19.34 0.27 -11.13
CA THR A 38 19.30 1.19 -9.98
C THR A 38 18.65 0.58 -8.74
N LEU A 39 18.01 -0.59 -8.85
CA LEU A 39 17.25 -1.20 -7.78
C LEU A 39 18.16 -1.66 -6.63
N GLY A 40 17.86 -1.18 -5.42
CA GLY A 40 18.57 -1.56 -4.21
C GLY A 40 19.80 -0.71 -3.89
N ASN A 41 20.27 0.12 -4.83
CA ASN A 41 21.39 1.03 -4.60
C ASN A 41 21.03 2.09 -3.55
N PRO A 42 21.71 2.13 -2.38
CA PRO A 42 21.38 3.08 -1.31
C PRO A 42 21.71 4.55 -1.65
N ASP A 43 22.60 4.80 -2.60
CA ASP A 43 22.99 6.16 -3.01
C ASP A 43 21.91 6.83 -3.88
N ILE A 44 20.99 6.03 -4.43
CA ILE A 44 19.87 6.49 -5.23
C ILE A 44 18.63 6.63 -4.34
N PRO A 45 17.99 7.81 -4.30
CA PRO A 45 16.75 7.98 -3.56
C PRO A 45 15.71 6.94 -3.98
N ARG A 46 15.00 6.37 -3.00
CA ARG A 46 14.03 5.27 -3.22
C ARG A 46 13.02 5.54 -4.33
N LYS A 47 12.59 6.79 -4.50
CA LYS A 47 11.63 7.21 -5.54
C LYS A 47 12.21 7.13 -6.96
N ASP A 48 13.53 7.23 -7.09
CA ASP A 48 14.27 7.30 -8.34
C ASP A 48 14.93 5.94 -8.69
N GLN A 49 14.90 4.97 -7.79
CA GLN A 49 15.43 3.61 -8.03
C GLN A 49 14.61 2.81 -9.05
N ILE A 50 13.33 3.15 -9.25
CA ILE A 50 12.42 2.48 -10.17
C ILE A 50 11.70 3.57 -10.96
N ASN A 51 11.88 3.58 -12.27
CA ASN A 51 11.24 4.57 -13.13
C ASN A 51 9.72 4.32 -13.25
N LYS A 52 9.01 5.21 -13.95
CA LYS A 52 7.54 5.13 -14.06
C LYS A 52 7.08 3.84 -14.75
N GLU A 53 7.68 3.48 -15.89
CA GLU A 53 7.30 2.32 -16.69
C GLU A 53 7.52 1.00 -15.92
N GLN A 54 8.69 0.86 -15.28
CA GLN A 54 9.02 -0.30 -14.45
C GLN A 54 8.08 -0.42 -13.25
N ARG A 55 7.69 0.71 -12.66
CA ARG A 55 6.73 0.75 -11.55
C ARG A 55 5.34 0.35 -12.01
N GLU A 56 4.91 0.76 -13.20
CA GLU A 56 3.64 0.36 -13.81
C GLU A 56 3.62 -1.13 -14.14
N GLU A 57 4.70 -1.67 -14.71
CA GLU A 57 4.84 -3.10 -15.03
C GLU A 57 4.78 -3.98 -13.76
N LEU A 58 5.59 -3.67 -12.75
CA LEU A 58 5.53 -4.33 -11.44
C LEU A 58 4.15 -4.16 -10.79
N GLY A 59 3.58 -2.96 -10.90
CA GLY A 59 2.24 -2.63 -10.41
C GLY A 59 1.16 -3.52 -11.04
N GLY A 60 1.23 -3.78 -12.34
CA GLY A 60 0.31 -4.67 -13.06
C GLY A 60 0.37 -6.11 -12.55
N GLY A 61 1.57 -6.64 -12.30
CA GLY A 61 1.73 -7.98 -11.70
C GLY A 61 1.15 -8.06 -10.29
N TYR A 62 1.44 -7.08 -9.44
CA TYR A 62 0.89 -7.03 -8.07
C TYR A 62 -0.63 -6.85 -8.06
N MET A 63 -1.16 -6.00 -8.93
CA MET A 63 -2.60 -5.76 -9.10
C MET A 63 -3.34 -7.03 -9.54
N THR A 64 -2.76 -7.80 -10.45
CA THR A 64 -3.30 -9.09 -10.90
C THR A 64 -3.40 -10.07 -9.72
N HIS A 65 -2.31 -10.28 -8.99
CA HIS A 65 -2.33 -11.14 -7.80
C HIS A 65 -3.34 -10.64 -6.74
N TYR A 66 -3.43 -9.34 -6.51
CA TYR A 66 -4.39 -8.76 -5.57
C TYR A 66 -5.83 -9.07 -5.98
N SER A 67 -6.16 -8.87 -7.26
CA SER A 67 -7.47 -9.15 -7.83
C SER A 67 -7.84 -10.62 -7.81
N GLU A 68 -6.87 -11.53 -7.93
CA GLU A 68 -7.16 -12.96 -8.01
C GLU A 68 -7.20 -13.64 -6.64
N SER A 69 -6.31 -13.23 -5.73
CA SER A 69 -5.98 -13.99 -4.53
C SER A 69 -6.31 -13.29 -3.21
N ILE A 70 -6.47 -11.96 -3.20
CA ILE A 70 -6.62 -11.17 -1.97
C ILE A 70 -8.02 -10.56 -1.88
N LYS A 71 -8.43 -9.83 -2.92
CA LYS A 71 -9.78 -9.26 -3.06
C LYS A 71 -10.36 -9.70 -4.39
N PRO A 72 -10.86 -10.95 -4.47
CA PRO A 72 -11.57 -11.41 -5.66
C PRO A 72 -12.82 -10.58 -5.90
N GLU A 73 -13.36 -10.75 -7.10
CA GLU A 73 -14.59 -10.11 -7.54
C GLU A 73 -15.74 -10.33 -6.57
N ARG A 74 -16.47 -9.24 -6.31
CA ARG A 74 -17.70 -9.24 -5.51
C ARG A 74 -18.85 -8.80 -6.40
N LEU A 75 -19.99 -9.47 -6.26
CA LEU A 75 -21.16 -9.21 -7.05
C LEU A 75 -22.29 -8.73 -6.14
N PHE A 76 -23.03 -7.72 -6.60
CA PHE A 76 -24.07 -7.07 -5.83
C PHE A 76 -25.37 -7.02 -6.62
N ALA A 77 -26.47 -7.27 -5.93
CA ALA A 77 -27.81 -6.90 -6.35
C ALA A 77 -28.16 -5.54 -5.75
N ILE A 78 -28.74 -4.64 -6.53
CA ILE A 78 -29.22 -3.34 -6.05
C ILE A 78 -30.74 -3.45 -5.87
N VAL A 79 -31.18 -3.51 -4.61
CA VAL A 79 -32.59 -3.62 -4.23
C VAL A 79 -32.95 -2.38 -3.43
N ASP A 80 -33.90 -1.59 -3.91
CA ASP A 80 -34.34 -0.33 -3.27
C ASP A 80 -33.18 0.63 -2.94
N GLY A 81 -32.20 0.71 -3.85
CA GLY A 81 -31.00 1.54 -3.68
C GLY A 81 -29.96 0.98 -2.70
N GLN A 82 -30.17 -0.22 -2.16
CA GLN A 82 -29.21 -0.90 -1.28
C GLN A 82 -28.38 -1.95 -2.03
N TYR A 83 -27.08 -1.94 -1.75
CA TYR A 83 -26.11 -2.89 -2.32
C TYR A 83 -26.04 -4.15 -1.47
N VAL A 84 -26.62 -5.25 -1.97
CA VAL A 84 -26.61 -6.55 -1.29
C VAL A 84 -25.68 -7.50 -2.03
N GLU A 85 -24.64 -7.98 -1.36
CA GLU A 85 -23.69 -8.94 -1.93
C GLU A 85 -24.37 -10.29 -2.17
N LYS A 86 -24.08 -10.90 -3.33
CA LYS A 86 -24.70 -12.13 -3.80
C LYS A 86 -23.69 -13.01 -4.53
N THR A 87 -23.93 -14.31 -4.53
CA THR A 87 -23.24 -15.24 -5.43
C THR A 87 -23.76 -15.09 -6.86
N SER A 88 -22.98 -15.58 -7.84
CA SER A 88 -23.40 -15.56 -9.25
C SER A 88 -24.76 -16.26 -9.46
N ALA A 89 -24.95 -17.43 -8.83
CA ALA A 89 -26.17 -18.22 -8.95
C ALA A 89 -27.40 -17.54 -8.32
N GLU A 90 -27.21 -16.72 -7.28
CA GLU A 90 -28.30 -15.92 -6.70
C GLU A 90 -28.64 -14.72 -7.60
N LEU A 91 -27.62 -14.07 -8.18
CA LEU A 91 -27.81 -12.93 -9.07
C LEU A 91 -28.52 -13.29 -10.37
N GLU A 92 -28.29 -14.47 -10.92
CA GLU A 92 -28.99 -14.96 -12.12
C GLU A 92 -30.51 -15.01 -11.93
N LYS A 93 -30.97 -15.25 -10.69
CA LYS A 93 -32.39 -15.37 -10.35
C LYS A 93 -33.07 -14.03 -10.06
N LEU A 94 -32.30 -12.95 -9.98
CA LEU A 94 -32.80 -11.61 -9.66
C LEU A 94 -32.94 -10.75 -10.92
N SER A 95 -34.06 -10.02 -11.01
CA SER A 95 -34.38 -9.08 -12.10
C SER A 95 -34.01 -7.62 -11.79
N CYS A 96 -33.25 -7.38 -10.71
CA CYS A 96 -32.81 -6.05 -10.30
C CYS A 96 -31.52 -5.62 -11.01
N GLU A 97 -31.12 -4.35 -10.81
CA GLU A 97 -29.81 -3.86 -11.24
C GLU A 97 -28.70 -4.65 -10.52
N LYS A 98 -27.60 -4.90 -11.25
CA LYS A 98 -26.46 -5.72 -10.80
C LYS A 98 -25.19 -4.91 -10.89
N PHE A 99 -24.38 -4.95 -9.84
CA PHE A 99 -23.09 -4.27 -9.78
C PHE A 99 -21.97 -5.28 -9.54
N LYS A 100 -20.93 -5.21 -10.38
CA LYS A 100 -19.74 -6.04 -10.29
C LYS A 100 -18.57 -5.18 -9.80
N LEU A 101 -18.07 -5.49 -8.62
CA LEU A 101 -16.90 -4.86 -8.03
C LEU A 101 -15.68 -5.76 -8.23
N SER A 102 -14.84 -5.37 -9.17
CA SER A 102 -13.54 -6.01 -9.41
C SER A 102 -12.45 -4.94 -9.54
N VAL A 103 -11.21 -5.35 -9.32
CA VAL A 103 -10.05 -4.45 -9.42
C VAL A 103 -9.92 -3.85 -10.83
N PRO A 104 -10.03 -4.60 -11.95
CA PRO A 104 -10.01 -4.00 -13.29
C PRO A 104 -11.12 -2.97 -13.50
N VAL A 105 -12.35 -3.27 -13.05
CA VAL A 105 -13.49 -2.33 -13.16
C VAL A 105 -13.22 -1.07 -12.35
N ALA A 106 -12.73 -1.20 -11.11
CA ALA A 106 -12.45 -0.05 -10.24
C ALA A 106 -11.38 0.88 -10.82
N PHE A 107 -10.34 0.34 -11.45
CA PHE A 107 -9.27 1.13 -12.06
C PHE A 107 -9.60 1.67 -13.45
N ALA A 108 -10.60 1.11 -14.15
CA ALA A 108 -11.15 1.68 -15.38
C ALA A 108 -11.96 2.97 -15.14
N ILE A 109 -12.43 3.20 -13.90
CA ILE A 109 -13.23 4.38 -13.55
C ILE A 109 -12.32 5.60 -13.36
N SER A 110 -12.61 6.64 -14.13
CA SER A 110 -11.89 7.93 -14.10
C SER A 110 -12.17 8.70 -12.80
N GLN A 111 -11.29 9.65 -12.48
CA GLN A 111 -11.48 10.50 -11.30
C GLN A 111 -12.75 11.37 -11.40
N GLN A 112 -13.12 11.82 -12.60
CA GLN A 112 -14.34 12.58 -12.82
C GLN A 112 -15.58 11.74 -12.49
N MET A 113 -15.62 10.48 -12.95
CA MET A 113 -16.71 9.56 -12.63
C MET A 113 -16.78 9.26 -11.13
N LEU A 114 -15.63 9.10 -10.46
CA LEU A 114 -15.61 8.93 -9.00
C LEU A 114 -16.18 10.13 -8.24
N ASN A 115 -15.85 11.34 -8.69
CA ASN A 115 -16.37 12.56 -8.08
C ASN A 115 -17.88 12.71 -8.28
N ASP A 116 -18.39 12.31 -9.44
CA ASP A 116 -19.84 12.27 -9.71
C ASP A 116 -20.55 11.24 -8.82
N MET A 117 -20.01 10.02 -8.73
CA MET A 117 -20.53 8.97 -7.85
C MET A 117 -20.54 9.40 -6.39
N LYS A 118 -19.56 10.19 -5.93
CA LYS A 118 -19.54 10.69 -4.55
C LYS A 118 -20.82 11.47 -4.19
N THR A 119 -21.42 12.16 -5.16
CA THR A 119 -22.63 12.95 -4.98
C THR A 119 -23.89 12.12 -5.26
N ASN A 120 -23.89 11.32 -6.32
CA ASN A 120 -25.08 10.66 -6.85
C ASN A 120 -25.27 9.21 -6.35
N ASP A 121 -24.19 8.54 -5.96
CA ASP A 121 -24.17 7.16 -5.47
C ASP A 121 -22.97 6.93 -4.53
N ASN A 122 -23.08 7.52 -3.34
CA ASN A 122 -21.99 7.52 -2.37
C ASN A 122 -21.60 6.09 -1.92
N VAL A 123 -22.53 5.14 -1.92
CA VAL A 123 -22.23 3.74 -1.56
C VAL A 123 -21.31 3.11 -2.62
N ARG A 124 -21.64 3.28 -3.91
CA ARG A 124 -20.79 2.80 -5.00
C ARG A 124 -19.43 3.48 -5.01
N TYR A 125 -19.40 4.80 -4.75
CA TYR A 125 -18.14 5.54 -4.58
C TYR A 125 -17.28 4.92 -3.48
N GLN A 126 -17.84 4.68 -2.28
CA GLN A 126 -17.11 4.10 -1.16
C GLN A 126 -16.56 2.70 -1.48
N LEU A 127 -17.36 1.85 -2.13
CA LEU A 127 -16.93 0.51 -2.54
C LEU A 127 -15.75 0.54 -3.52
N ILE A 128 -15.83 1.38 -4.56
CA ILE A 128 -14.78 1.50 -5.57
C ILE A 128 -13.53 2.17 -5.00
N GLN A 129 -13.70 3.31 -4.31
CA GLN A 129 -12.60 4.07 -3.73
C GLN A 129 -11.87 3.26 -2.65
N GLY A 130 -12.61 2.51 -1.82
CA GLY A 130 -12.03 1.57 -0.85
C GLY A 130 -11.16 0.52 -1.55
N LEU A 131 -11.69 -0.13 -2.60
CA LEU A 131 -10.93 -1.12 -3.35
C LEU A 131 -9.66 -0.53 -4.01
N LYS A 132 -9.74 0.67 -4.61
CA LYS A 132 -8.57 1.36 -5.18
C LYS A 132 -7.52 1.67 -4.11
N THR A 133 -7.96 2.17 -2.95
CA THR A 133 -7.09 2.53 -1.82
C THR A 133 -6.35 1.30 -1.31
N ASP A 134 -7.06 0.21 -1.05
CA ASP A 134 -6.47 -1.03 -0.53
C ASP A 134 -5.51 -1.66 -1.53
N CYS A 135 -5.87 -1.68 -2.82
CA CYS A 135 -5.02 -2.20 -3.88
C CYS A 135 -3.73 -1.38 -4.02
N ASN A 136 -3.82 -0.05 -4.01
CA ASN A 136 -2.65 0.83 -4.07
C ASN A 136 -1.74 0.66 -2.84
N ALA A 137 -2.32 0.50 -1.65
CA ALA A 137 -1.57 0.20 -0.44
C ALA A 137 -0.82 -1.14 -0.56
N TYR A 138 -1.49 -2.18 -1.06
CA TYR A 138 -0.88 -3.47 -1.33
C TYR A 138 0.31 -3.36 -2.31
N ILE A 139 0.12 -2.70 -3.46
CA ILE A 139 1.17 -2.49 -4.47
C ILE A 139 2.37 -1.76 -3.85
N SER A 140 2.13 -0.67 -3.12
CA SER A 140 3.19 0.09 -2.45
C SER A 140 3.99 -0.75 -1.45
N ASN A 141 3.29 -1.58 -0.66
CA ASN A 141 3.92 -2.47 0.30
C ASN A 141 4.79 -3.54 -0.40
N ARG A 142 4.28 -4.18 -1.45
CA ARG A 142 5.05 -5.19 -2.23
C ARG A 142 6.26 -4.61 -2.93
N LEU A 143 6.13 -3.42 -3.54
CA LEU A 143 7.29 -2.68 -4.05
C LEU A 143 8.30 -2.42 -2.94
N GLY A 144 7.83 -2.11 -1.74
CA GLY A 144 8.71 -1.85 -0.62
C GLY A 144 9.48 -3.06 -0.13
N ASP A 145 8.85 -4.22 -0.10
CA ASP A 145 9.51 -5.49 0.22
C ASP A 145 10.56 -5.84 -0.82
N LEU A 146 10.25 -5.65 -2.11
CA LEU A 146 11.19 -5.87 -3.22
C LEU A 146 12.43 -4.98 -3.09
N ILE A 147 12.24 -3.67 -2.91
CA ILE A 147 13.35 -2.73 -2.73
C ILE A 147 14.19 -3.10 -1.50
N ALA A 148 13.54 -3.43 -0.37
CA ALA A 148 14.25 -3.80 0.85
C ALA A 148 15.10 -5.06 0.66
N LYS A 149 14.57 -6.08 -0.02
CA LYS A 149 15.33 -7.30 -0.34
C LYS A 149 16.48 -6.99 -1.30
N ALA A 150 16.24 -6.22 -2.35
CA ALA A 150 17.27 -5.80 -3.31
C ALA A 150 18.39 -4.99 -2.63
N THR A 151 18.07 -4.06 -1.73
CA THR A 151 19.07 -3.31 -0.95
C THR A 151 19.93 -4.23 -0.09
N LYS A 152 19.36 -5.28 0.52
CA LYS A 152 20.15 -6.26 1.27
C LYS A 152 21.14 -7.00 0.37
N ILE A 153 20.69 -7.43 -0.81
CA ILE A 153 21.53 -8.11 -1.81
C ILE A 153 22.66 -7.18 -2.29
N TYR A 154 22.31 -5.95 -2.68
CA TYR A 154 23.27 -4.94 -3.14
C TYR A 154 24.36 -4.68 -2.10
N LYS A 155 23.97 -4.46 -0.84
CA LYS A 155 24.92 -4.23 0.25
C LYS A 155 25.86 -5.42 0.44
N ALA A 156 25.34 -6.65 0.42
CA ALA A 156 26.16 -7.85 0.53
C ALA A 156 27.16 -7.99 -0.62
N GLN A 157 26.74 -7.71 -1.86
CA GLN A 157 27.60 -7.77 -3.05
C GLN A 157 28.72 -6.72 -3.04
N ASN A 158 28.47 -5.54 -2.45
CA ASN A 158 29.42 -4.44 -2.39
C ASN A 158 30.20 -4.38 -1.07
N GLY A 159 30.10 -5.41 -0.21
CA GLY A 159 30.77 -5.43 1.09
C GLY A 159 30.33 -4.32 2.06
N ILE A 160 29.18 -3.70 1.82
CA ILE A 160 28.65 -2.61 2.63
C ILE A 160 28.08 -3.20 3.91
N LYS A 161 28.81 -3.02 5.02
CA LYS A 161 28.32 -3.41 6.34
C LYS A 161 27.19 -2.48 6.76
N THR A 162 26.10 -3.07 7.27
CA THR A 162 25.06 -2.27 7.93
C THR A 162 25.54 -2.01 9.35
N GLU A 163 26.07 -0.82 9.58
CA GLU A 163 26.36 -0.37 10.94
C GLU A 163 25.03 -0.19 11.69
N ARG A 164 25.00 -0.62 12.96
CA ARG A 164 23.91 -0.24 13.84
C ARG A 164 23.99 1.27 14.00
N VAL A 165 23.02 1.98 13.43
CA VAL A 165 22.85 3.40 13.70
C VAL A 165 22.65 3.54 15.21
N GLN A 166 23.57 4.27 15.86
CA GLN A 166 23.42 4.61 17.27
C GLN A 166 22.08 5.33 17.45
N ALA A 167 21.37 5.06 18.56
CA ALA A 167 20.17 5.82 18.87
C ALA A 167 20.50 7.31 18.80
N LEU A 168 19.60 8.09 18.18
CA LEU A 168 19.74 9.55 18.13
C LEU A 168 19.97 10.06 19.55
N ALA A 169 20.87 11.05 19.69
CA ALA A 169 20.98 11.76 20.95
C ALA A 169 19.59 12.33 21.31
N PHE A 170 19.24 12.38 22.60
CA PHE A 170 17.87 12.71 23.01
C PHE A 170 17.38 14.04 22.42
N GLY A 171 18.23 15.07 22.38
CA GLY A 171 17.88 16.35 21.74
C GLY A 171 17.63 16.27 20.22
N GLU A 172 18.36 15.42 19.49
CA GLU A 172 18.10 15.18 18.06
C GLU A 172 16.81 14.40 17.85
N TYR A 173 16.52 13.45 18.74
CA TYR A 173 15.25 12.74 18.77
C TYR A 173 14.08 13.70 19.01
N GLU A 174 14.16 14.56 20.03
CA GLU A 174 13.12 15.56 20.32
C GLU A 174 12.88 16.49 19.13
N LYS A 175 13.94 17.00 18.50
CA LYS A 175 13.85 17.83 17.30
C LYS A 175 13.10 17.12 16.18
N LYS A 176 13.49 15.88 15.88
CA LYS A 176 12.83 15.06 14.87
C LYS A 176 11.34 14.88 15.18
N ILE A 177 10.97 14.57 16.42
CA ILE A 177 9.57 14.38 16.81
C ILE A 177 8.76 15.67 16.63
N MET A 178 9.32 16.82 17.01
CA MET A 178 8.63 18.11 16.84
C MET A 178 8.41 18.45 15.35
N ASP A 179 9.38 18.17 14.48
CA ASP A 179 9.26 18.34 13.04
C ASP A 179 8.21 17.39 12.43
N GLU A 180 8.15 16.14 12.89
CA GLU A 180 7.15 15.14 12.49
C GLU A 180 5.73 15.56 12.90
N ILE A 181 5.55 16.07 14.12
CA ILE A 181 4.27 16.61 14.61
C ILE A 181 3.81 17.76 13.71
N LEU A 182 4.70 18.71 13.40
CA LEU A 182 4.37 19.84 12.53
C LEU A 182 4.01 19.40 11.11
N THR A 183 4.73 18.42 10.58
CA THR A 183 4.43 17.85 9.26
C THR A 183 3.07 17.16 9.25
N ARG A 184 2.74 16.40 10.31
CA ARG A 184 1.46 15.70 10.43
C ARG A 184 0.29 16.67 10.51
N VAL A 185 0.38 17.73 11.31
CA VAL A 185 -0.72 18.70 11.45
C VAL A 185 -0.95 19.48 10.15
N ARG A 186 0.12 19.84 9.40
CA ARG A 186 0.00 20.47 8.07
C ARG A 186 -0.74 19.58 7.08
N ASN A 187 -0.43 18.29 7.07
CA ASN A 187 -1.09 17.33 6.18
C ASN A 187 -2.56 17.11 6.54
N ALA A 188 -2.90 17.09 7.83
CA ALA A 188 -4.28 16.93 8.30
C ALA A 188 -5.13 18.16 7.97
N ASP A 189 -4.59 19.36 8.24
CA ASP A 189 -5.21 20.64 7.90
C ASP A 189 -5.47 20.76 6.38
N SER A 190 -4.46 20.48 5.55
CA SER A 190 -4.58 20.52 4.09
C SER A 190 -5.61 19.53 3.53
N ARG A 191 -5.82 18.38 4.18
CA ARG A 191 -6.79 17.37 3.75
C ARG A 191 -8.20 17.66 4.25
N GLY A 192 -8.37 18.57 5.22
CA GLY A 192 -9.66 18.89 5.83
C GLY A 192 -10.33 17.70 6.51
N ASN A 193 -9.57 16.69 6.93
CA ASN A 193 -10.09 15.43 7.45
C ASN A 193 -9.98 15.28 8.98
N ASP A 194 -9.34 16.24 9.65
CA ASP A 194 -9.24 16.30 11.11
C ASP A 194 -9.60 17.71 11.60
N PRO A 195 -10.77 17.90 12.22
CA PRO A 195 -11.22 19.22 12.69
C PRO A 195 -10.37 19.75 13.87
N THR A 196 -9.52 18.92 14.47
CA THR A 196 -8.63 19.32 15.57
C THR A 196 -7.25 19.79 15.07
N ALA A 197 -6.96 19.64 13.77
CA ALA A 197 -5.72 20.10 13.18
C ALA A 197 -5.62 21.63 13.24
N ASN A 198 -4.65 22.14 14.00
CA ASN A 198 -4.38 23.57 14.10
C ASN A 198 -2.87 23.82 13.96
N VAL A 199 -2.46 24.20 12.76
CA VAL A 199 -1.05 24.38 12.41
C VAL A 199 -0.41 25.48 13.26
N GLU A 200 -1.10 26.60 13.45
CA GLU A 200 -0.54 27.77 14.11
C GLU A 200 -0.40 27.57 15.62
N LEU A 201 -1.40 26.95 16.26
CA LEU A 201 -1.31 26.55 17.66
C LEU A 201 -0.17 25.53 17.88
N THR A 202 -0.02 24.57 16.96
CA THR A 202 1.05 23.56 17.04
C THR A 202 2.44 24.20 16.95
N LYS A 203 2.65 25.15 16.04
CA LYS A 203 3.91 25.91 15.97
C LYS A 203 4.22 26.63 17.28
N ARG A 204 3.24 27.30 17.90
CA ARG A 204 3.43 28.00 19.17
C ARG A 204 3.80 27.05 20.30
N ARG A 205 3.16 25.86 20.36
CA ARG A 205 3.49 24.82 21.35
C ARG A 205 4.93 24.30 21.16
N ILE A 206 5.35 24.06 19.93
CA ILE A 206 6.73 23.65 19.61
C ILE A 206 7.72 24.77 19.99
N ALA A 207 7.42 26.02 19.67
CA ALA A 207 8.27 27.15 20.05
C ALA A 207 8.39 27.31 21.57
N ALA A 208 7.28 27.15 22.30
CA ALA A 208 7.27 27.17 23.76
C ALA A 208 8.11 26.02 24.35
N TYR A 209 8.02 24.81 23.79
CA TYR A 209 8.84 23.68 24.20
C TYR A 209 10.34 24.00 24.17
N TRP A 210 10.82 24.58 23.07
CA TRP A 210 12.23 24.96 22.91
C TRP A 210 12.64 26.22 23.68
N SER A 211 11.69 26.97 24.23
CA SER A 211 11.96 28.18 25.00
C SER A 211 12.38 27.91 26.45
N ILE A 212 12.10 26.70 26.95
CA ILE A 212 12.47 26.27 28.30
C ILE A 212 13.88 25.66 28.22
N LYS A 213 14.84 26.28 28.91
CA LYS A 213 16.21 25.77 29.07
C LYS A 213 16.34 24.90 30.30
#